data_AF-A0A6C0KYQ3-F1
#
_entry.id   AF-A0A6C0KYQ3-F1
#
_cell.length_a   1.000
_cell.length_b   1.000
_cell.length_c   1.000
_cell.angle_alpha   90.00
_cell.angle_beta   90.00
_cell.angle_gamma   90.00
#
_symmetry.space_group_name_H-M   'P 1'
#
loop_
_entity.id
_entity.type
_entity.pdbx_description
1 polymer ?
#
loop_
_entity_poly.entity_id
_entity_poly.type
_entity_poly.pdbx_seq_one_letter_code
_entity_poly.pdbx_strand_id
1 'polypeptide(L)'
;MNAHVQLALLHALILAPFLIYVGLAREQVPDAIFTTLLALGVVILGYHSYKVYLKLNEGQNPWVNYIHIFLLAPLLIIIGYNGKSTSRKYFEMLLLLGFAAFGYHGLTLARAAVNR
;
A
#
# COMPACT_ATOMS: atom_id res chain seq x y z
N MET A 1 14.94 -9.13 -15.22
CA MET A 1 13.77 -9.37 -14.35
C MET A 1 12.62 -8.53 -14.87
N ASN A 2 11.42 -9.10 -15.07
CA ASN A 2 10.30 -8.32 -15.61
C ASN A 2 9.77 -7.31 -14.57
N ALA A 3 9.06 -6.28 -15.04
CA ALA A 3 8.53 -5.20 -14.19
C ALA A 3 7.55 -5.72 -13.10
N HIS A 4 6.80 -6.78 -13.38
CA HIS A 4 5.87 -7.37 -12.42
C HIS A 4 6.58 -8.00 -11.21
N VAL A 5 7.71 -8.69 -11.43
CA VAL A 5 8.52 -9.27 -10.36
C VAL A 5 9.21 -8.17 -9.54
N GLN A 6 9.71 -7.11 -10.19
CA GLN A 6 10.28 -5.96 -9.47
C GLN A 6 9.25 -5.30 -8.55
N LEU A 7 8.04 -5.05 -9.05
CA LEU A 7 6.95 -4.48 -8.25
C LEU A 7 6.54 -5.42 -7.11
N ALA A 8 6.48 -6.72 -7.37
CA ALA A 8 6.15 -7.71 -6.35
C ALA A 8 7.20 -7.78 -5.24
N LEU A 9 8.49 -7.71 -5.58
CA LEU A 9 9.57 -7.64 -4.59
C LEU A 9 9.47 -6.37 -3.73
N LEU A 10 9.26 -5.21 -4.36
CA LEU A 10 9.09 -3.94 -3.63
C LEU A 10 7.95 -4.03 -2.62
N HIS A 11 6.79 -4.54 -3.03
CA HIS A 11 5.65 -4.67 -2.14
C HIS A 11 5.88 -5.71 -1.05
N ALA A 12 6.37 -6.91 -1.40
CA ALA A 12 6.52 -8.00 -0.45
C ALA A 12 7.63 -7.75 0.59
N LEU A 13 8.72 -7.09 0.21
CA LEU A 13 9.90 -6.94 1.08
C LEU A 13 9.98 -5.60 1.79
N ILE A 14 9.33 -4.56 1.26
CA ILE A 14 9.44 -3.20 1.81
C ILE A 14 8.08 -2.67 2.22
N LEU A 15 7.16 -2.51 1.27
CA LEU A 15 5.90 -1.79 1.55
C LEU A 15 5.00 -2.57 2.50
N ALA A 16 4.74 -3.85 2.24
CA ALA A 16 3.85 -4.64 3.07
C ALA A 16 4.39 -4.85 4.50
N PRO A 17 5.68 -5.21 4.72
CA PRO A 17 6.25 -5.26 6.06
C PRO A 17 6.16 -3.92 6.80
N PHE A 18 6.40 -2.79 6.11
CA PHE A 18 6.22 -1.46 6.70
C PHE A 18 4.78 -1.21 7.16
N LEU A 19 3.79 -1.48 6.30
CA LEU A 19 2.37 -1.30 6.64
C LEU A 19 1.94 -2.24 7.80
N ILE A 20 2.42 -3.48 7.79
CA ILE A 20 2.17 -4.46 8.86
C ILE A 20 2.78 -3.98 10.17
N TYR A 21 4.03 -3.50 10.16
CA TYR A 21 4.69 -2.94 11.34
C TYR A 21 3.89 -1.78 11.94
N VAL A 22 3.47 -0.82 11.12
CA VAL A 22 2.66 0.32 11.58
C VAL A 22 1.31 -0.16 12.13
N GLY A 23 0.64 -1.08 11.45
CA GLY A 23 -0.64 -1.63 11.92
C GLY A 23 -0.54 -2.39 13.25
N LEU A 24 0.60 -3.04 13.51
CA LEU A 24 0.89 -3.76 14.76
C LEU A 24 1.30 -2.81 15.90
N ALA A 25 2.21 -1.88 15.64
CA ALA A 25 2.78 -0.97 16.64
C ALA A 25 1.84 0.22 16.96
N ARG A 26 0.97 0.61 16.02
CA ARG A 26 -0.08 1.62 16.21
C ARG A 26 0.45 2.95 16.75
N GLU A 27 -0.08 3.44 17.87
CA GLU A 27 0.33 4.68 18.54
C GLU A 27 1.76 4.65 19.12
N GLN A 28 2.41 3.48 19.15
CA GLN A 28 3.77 3.30 19.65
C GLN A 28 4.85 3.60 18.59
N VAL A 29 4.47 3.81 17.32
CA VAL A 29 5.44 4.22 16.29
C VAL A 29 5.96 5.63 16.57
N PRO A 30 7.20 5.97 16.15
CA PRO A 30 7.73 7.33 16.24
C PRO A 30 6.85 8.34 15.49
N ASP A 31 6.78 9.59 15.98
CA ASP A 31 5.89 10.60 15.40
C ASP A 31 6.18 10.89 13.92
N ALA A 32 7.44 10.80 13.50
CA ALA A 32 7.87 10.95 12.10
C ALA A 32 7.22 9.94 11.15
N ILE A 33 6.79 8.77 11.65
CA ILE A 33 6.08 7.78 10.83
C ILE A 33 4.72 8.32 10.41
N PHE A 34 4.00 9.07 11.25
CA PHE A 34 2.71 9.64 10.85
C PHE A 34 2.87 10.67 9.72
N THR A 35 3.87 11.55 9.80
CA THR A 35 4.21 12.47 8.71
C THR A 35 4.58 11.71 7.44
N THR A 36 5.32 10.60 7.57
CA THR A 36 5.68 9.74 6.44
C THR A 36 4.43 9.11 5.80
N LEU A 37 3.50 8.58 6.60
CA LEU A 37 2.24 8.00 6.10
C LEU A 37 1.38 9.06 5.40
N LEU A 38 1.29 10.27 5.96
CA LEU A 38 0.54 11.37 5.35
C LEU A 38 1.12 11.71 3.96
N ALA A 39 2.44 11.92 3.88
CA ALA A 39 3.12 12.21 2.62
C ALA A 39 2.95 11.06 1.60
N LEU A 40 3.15 9.82 2.04
CA LEU A 40 2.94 8.64 1.20
C LEU A 40 1.51 8.54 0.69
N GLY A 41 0.52 8.79 1.53
CA GLY A 41 -0.90 8.77 1.15
C GLY A 41 -1.21 9.78 0.05
N VAL A 42 -0.72 11.02 0.16
CA VAL A 42 -0.88 12.06 -0.88
C VAL A 42 -0.20 11.66 -2.19
N VAL A 43 1.04 11.16 -2.12
CA VAL A 43 1.80 10.73 -3.31
C VAL A 43 1.12 9.55 -4.00
N ILE A 44 0.69 8.53 -3.24
CA ILE A 44 -0.02 7.36 -3.76
C ILE A 44 -1.33 7.77 -4.43
N LEU A 45 -2.10 8.68 -3.81
CA LEU A 45 -3.34 9.17 -4.38
C LEU A 45 -3.10 9.83 -5.75
N GLY A 46 -2.14 10.75 -5.84
CA GLY A 46 -1.80 11.43 -7.09
C GLY A 46 -1.27 10.47 -8.16
N TYR A 47 -0.29 9.65 -7.81
CA TYR A 47 0.34 8.70 -8.73
C TYR A 47 -0.66 7.69 -9.30
N HIS A 48 -1.49 7.07 -8.44
CA HIS A 48 -2.44 6.09 -8.91
C HIS A 48 -3.60 6.71 -9.67
N SER A 49 -4.03 7.93 -9.33
CA SER A 49 -5.04 8.66 -10.11
C SER A 49 -4.55 8.96 -11.53
N TYR A 50 -3.29 9.43 -11.67
CA TYR A 50 -2.67 9.62 -12.98
C TYR A 50 -2.57 8.30 -13.76
N LYS A 51 -2.16 7.21 -13.11
CA LYS A 51 -2.11 5.87 -13.74
C LYS A 51 -3.48 5.35 -14.15
N VAL A 52 -4.56 5.65 -13.42
CA VAL A 52 -5.94 5.33 -13.84
C VAL A 52 -6.24 6.02 -15.16
N TYR A 53 -5.99 7.33 -15.25
CA TYR A 53 -6.24 8.11 -16.46
C TYR A 53 -5.54 7.50 -17.69
N LEU A 54 -4.24 7.18 -17.57
CA LEU A 54 -3.50 6.53 -18.66
C LEU A 54 -4.10 5.17 -19.06
N LYS A 55 -4.38 4.31 -18.08
CA LYS A 55 -4.93 2.97 -18.34
C LYS A 55 -6.28 3.01 -19.02
N LEU A 56 -7.16 3.93 -18.61
CA LEU A 56 -8.49 4.07 -19.22
C LEU A 56 -8.38 4.52 -20.68
N ASN A 57 -7.47 5.45 -20.99
CA ASN A 57 -7.22 5.88 -22.37
C ASN A 57 -6.62 4.76 -23.24
N GLU A 58 -5.89 3.82 -22.64
CA GLU A 58 -5.34 2.64 -23.31
C GLU A 58 -6.31 1.44 -23.32
N GLY A 59 -7.54 1.57 -22.80
CA GLY A 59 -8.52 0.47 -22.71
C GLY A 59 -8.13 -0.65 -21.72
N GLN A 60 -7.19 -0.39 -20.81
CA GLN A 60 -6.72 -1.34 -19.81
C GLN A 60 -7.54 -1.27 -18.52
N ASN A 61 -7.58 -2.38 -17.76
CA ASN A 61 -8.25 -2.43 -16.47
C ASN A 61 -7.36 -1.84 -15.33
N PRO A 62 -7.80 -0.76 -14.64
CA PRO A 62 -7.04 -0.14 -13.57
C PRO A 62 -7.46 -0.61 -12.15
N TRP A 63 -8.07 -1.79 -11.97
CA TRP A 63 -8.66 -2.20 -10.68
C TRP A 63 -7.70 -2.09 -9.47
N VAL A 64 -6.42 -2.46 -9.63
CA VAL A 64 -5.43 -2.33 -8.53
C VAL A 64 -5.23 -0.86 -8.16
N ASN A 65 -5.27 0.04 -9.13
CA ASN A 65 -5.15 1.48 -8.89
C ASN A 65 -6.34 2.00 -8.08
N TYR A 66 -7.55 1.49 -8.29
CA TYR A 66 -8.72 1.86 -7.50
C TYR A 66 -8.58 1.46 -6.02
N ILE A 67 -7.98 0.31 -5.72
CA ILE A 67 -7.68 -0.07 -4.32
C ILE A 67 -6.76 0.96 -3.67
N HIS A 68 -5.74 1.43 -4.39
CA HIS A 68 -4.83 2.43 -3.85
C HIS A 68 -5.52 3.77 -3.63
N ILE A 69 -6.38 4.20 -4.55
CA ILE A 69 -7.09 5.49 -4.49
C ILE A 69 -8.17 5.51 -3.42
N PHE A 70 -8.98 4.46 -3.32
CA PHE A 70 -10.18 4.47 -2.47
C PHE A 70 -9.99 3.80 -1.11
N LEU A 71 -8.99 2.94 -0.95
CA LEU A 71 -8.74 2.23 0.31
C LEU A 71 -7.41 2.63 0.93
N LEU A 72 -6.29 2.38 0.24
CA LEU A 72 -4.96 2.55 0.85
C LEU A 72 -4.63 4.03 1.13
N ALA A 73 -4.69 4.90 0.12
CA ALA A 73 -4.29 6.30 0.27
C ALA A 73 -5.16 7.07 1.29
N PRO A 74 -6.50 6.98 1.29
CA PRO A 74 -7.32 7.62 2.31
C PRO A 74 -6.97 7.13 3.71
N LEU A 75 -6.70 5.82 3.86
CA LEU A 75 -6.33 5.25 5.15
C LEU A 75 -4.99 5.79 5.64
N LEU A 76 -3.97 5.87 4.78
CA LEU A 76 -2.68 6.46 5.12
C LEU A 76 -2.80 7.93 5.51
N ILE A 77 -3.62 8.70 4.77
CA ILE A 77 -3.89 10.12 5.07
C ILE A 77 -4.59 10.26 6.42
N ILE A 78 -5.62 9.45 6.71
CA ILE A 78 -6.34 9.48 7.99
C ILE A 78 -5.38 9.19 9.15
N ILE A 79 -4.59 8.13 9.06
CA ILE A 79 -3.64 7.75 10.12
C ILE A 79 -2.56 8.83 10.28
N GLY A 80 -2.01 9.31 9.16
CA GLY A 80 -0.95 10.32 9.17
C GLY A 80 -1.41 11.67 9.71
N TYR A 81 -2.64 12.09 9.41
CA TYR A 81 -3.22 13.36 9.88
C TYR A 81 -3.60 13.32 11.37
N ASN A 82 -4.21 12.22 11.83
CA ASN A 82 -4.65 12.10 13.23
C ASN A 82 -3.53 11.65 14.18
N GLY A 83 -2.43 11.10 13.66
CA GLY A 83 -1.29 10.67 14.46
C GLY A 83 -1.66 9.66 15.54
N LYS A 84 -1.17 9.87 16.76
CA LYS A 84 -1.47 9.04 17.95
C LYS A 84 -2.94 9.06 18.39
N SER A 85 -3.75 10.01 17.92
CA SER A 85 -5.19 10.06 18.21
C SER A 85 -6.02 9.17 17.28
N THR A 86 -5.39 8.54 16.29
CA THR A 86 -6.06 7.66 15.33
C THR A 86 -6.77 6.50 16.03
N SER A 87 -8.04 6.29 15.70
CA SER A 87 -8.80 5.15 16.21
C SER A 87 -8.18 3.82 15.78
N ARG A 88 -8.10 2.86 16.71
CA ARG A 88 -7.54 1.51 16.53
C ARG A 88 -7.98 0.81 15.24
N LYS A 89 -9.24 0.98 14.84
CA LYS A 89 -9.80 0.35 13.62
C LYS A 89 -9.02 0.71 12.35
N TYR A 90 -8.47 1.93 12.25
CA TYR A 90 -7.72 2.34 11.06
C TYR A 90 -6.37 1.64 10.99
N PHE A 91 -5.70 1.43 12.13
CA PHE A 91 -4.48 0.62 12.16
C PHE A 91 -4.75 -0.85 11.84
N GLU A 92 -5.87 -1.41 12.31
CA GLU A 92 -6.27 -2.79 11.97
C GLU A 92 -6.63 -2.94 10.49
N MET A 93 -7.30 -1.94 9.89
CA MET A 93 -7.50 -1.89 8.44
C MET A 93 -6.17 -1.81 7.68
N LEU A 94 -5.19 -1.06 8.21
CA LEU A 94 -3.87 -0.94 7.58
C LEU A 94 -3.12 -2.27 7.63
N LEU A 95 -3.20 -2.96 8.77
CA LEU A 95 -2.66 -4.29 8.97
C LEU A 95 -3.26 -5.30 7.97
N LEU A 96 -4.58 -5.28 7.80
CA LEU A 96 -5.29 -6.14 6.84
C LEU A 96 -4.82 -5.89 5.40
N LEU A 97 -4.72 -4.62 4.99
CA LEU A 97 -4.21 -4.27 3.66
C LEU A 97 -2.73 -4.63 3.49
N GLY A 98 -1.92 -4.49 4.54
CA GLY A 98 -0.53 -4.93 4.57
C GLY A 98 -0.39 -6.43 4.31
N PHE A 99 -1.16 -7.26 5.02
CA PHE A 99 -1.18 -8.71 4.77
C PHE A 99 -1.73 -9.07 3.38
N ALA A 100 -2.78 -8.39 2.91
CA ALA A 100 -3.30 -8.60 1.56
C ALA A 100 -2.23 -8.32 0.49
N ALA A 101 -1.48 -7.22 0.63
CA ALA A 101 -0.36 -6.90 -0.25
C ALA A 101 0.76 -7.94 -0.16
N PHE A 102 1.17 -8.32 1.07
CA PHE A 102 2.19 -9.34 1.28
C PHE A 102 1.82 -10.67 0.62
N GLY A 103 0.60 -11.16 0.84
CA GLY A 103 0.13 -12.42 0.28
C GLY A 103 0.00 -12.40 -1.25
N TYR A 104 -0.62 -11.35 -1.80
CA TYR A 104 -0.80 -11.20 -3.25
C TYR A 104 0.56 -11.17 -4.00
N HIS A 105 1.50 -10.39 -3.50
CA HIS A 105 2.82 -10.28 -4.12
C HIS A 105 3.71 -11.48 -3.82
N GLY A 106 3.63 -12.09 -2.63
CA GLY A 106 4.29 -13.35 -2.32
C GLY A 106 3.87 -14.48 -3.26
N LEU A 107 2.56 -14.62 -3.52
CA LEU A 107 2.04 -15.58 -4.51
C LEU A 107 2.57 -15.30 -5.92
N THR A 108 2.67 -14.02 -6.31
CA THR A 108 3.24 -13.61 -7.61
C THR A 108 4.69 -14.05 -7.74
N LEU A 109 5.49 -13.86 -6.69
CA LEU A 109 6.89 -14.29 -6.65
C LEU A 109 7.03 -15.80 -6.69
N ALA A 110 6.20 -16.54 -5.94
CA ALA A 110 6.20 -18.00 -5.95
C ALA A 110 5.89 -18.55 -7.36
N ARG A 111 4.86 -18.02 -8.03
CA ARG A 111 4.54 -18.38 -9.42
C ARG A 111 5.69 -18.08 -10.37
N ALA A 112 6.33 -16.93 -10.22
CA ALA A 112 7.50 -16.54 -11.02
C ALA A 112 8.77 -17.35 -10.71
N ALA A 113 8.80 -18.12 -9.62
CA ALA A 113 9.88 -19.05 -9.30
C ALA A 113 9.62 -20.45 -9.86
N VAL A 114 8.36 -20.90 -9.86
CA VAL A 114 7.95 -22.20 -10.40
C VAL A 114 7.93 -22.21 -11.93
N ASN A 115 7.47 -21.13 -12.56
CA ASN A 115 7.35 -21.02 -14.02
C ASN A 115 8.65 -20.55 -14.70
N ARG A 116 9.81 -20.82 -14.09
CA ARG A 116 11.12 -20.45 -14.64
C ARG A 116 11.66 -21.50 -15.60
#